data_AF-A0A0X8JMH8-F1
#
_entry.id   AF-A0A0X8JMH8-F1
#
_cell.length_a   1.000
_cell.length_b   1.000
_cell.length_c   1.000
_cell.angle_alpha   90.00
_cell.angle_beta   90.00
_cell.angle_gamma   90.00
#
_symmetry.space_group_name_H-M   'P 1'
#
loop_
_entity.id
_entity.type
_entity.pdbx_description
1 polymer ?
#
loop_
_entity_poly.entity_id
_entity_poly.type
_entity_poly.pdbx_seq_one_letter_code
_entity_poly.pdbx_strand_id
1 'polypeptide(L)'
;MRPPKYLGVYSQPLAKADGTRKTLFFAWDLAEQGYAVQQLDNAFQPKAEARRVSAAQFAAQFRSEPSILAMPMTMLDVRALADLPDARAVAPAPVADAPELDDELLRHLDTARRTKQVEITLRESFRKALLRLKRPRERQAAITALEQLASTTENISSAHKHMFRDFGAKLRKNAMPDLALRFGKRVLELSPEDDHAHFNLARILCAMGAYDEAAEHVRTAMRLDAREAVYPRMLAHISKEKQLRPGKNRPRRLR
;
A
#
# COMPACT_ATOMS: atom_id res chain seq x y z
N MET A 1 17.01 -37.36 17.19
CA MET A 1 16.89 -36.29 16.17
C MET A 1 15.67 -35.44 16.50
N ARG A 2 15.78 -34.11 16.46
CA ARG A 2 14.65 -33.20 16.69
C ARG A 2 13.64 -33.36 15.55
N PRO A 3 12.32 -33.45 15.82
CA PRO A 3 11.32 -33.54 14.76
C PRO A 3 11.33 -32.27 13.90
N PRO A 4 11.04 -32.39 12.59
CA PRO A 4 11.02 -31.24 11.69
C PRO A 4 9.98 -30.21 12.15
N LYS A 5 10.38 -28.95 12.24
CA LYS A 5 9.48 -27.86 12.68
C LYS A 5 8.90 -27.16 11.45
N TYR A 6 7.58 -27.17 11.30
CA TYR A 6 6.92 -26.40 10.24
C TYR A 6 7.10 -24.89 10.46
N LEU A 7 7.53 -24.18 9.42
CA LEU A 7 7.83 -22.75 9.45
C LEU A 7 6.73 -21.89 8.83
N GLY A 8 5.95 -22.44 7.89
CA GLY A 8 4.91 -21.72 7.16
C GLY A 8 5.07 -21.79 5.64
N VAL A 9 4.37 -20.87 4.96
CA VAL A 9 4.40 -20.75 3.50
C VAL A 9 5.49 -19.77 3.07
N TYR A 10 6.24 -20.15 2.05
CA TYR A 10 7.30 -19.36 1.43
C TYR A 10 7.06 -19.24 -0.07
N SER A 11 7.56 -18.16 -0.68
CA SER A 11 7.53 -17.94 -2.12
C SER A 11 8.93 -17.94 -2.73
N GLN A 12 9.02 -18.46 -3.95
CA GLN A 12 10.19 -18.33 -4.83
C GLN A 12 9.78 -17.53 -6.07
N PRO A 13 10.48 -16.44 -6.41
CA PRO A 13 10.19 -15.68 -7.63
C PRO A 13 10.60 -16.50 -8.86
N LEU A 14 9.69 -16.64 -9.82
CA LEU A 14 10.02 -17.18 -11.14
C LEU A 14 10.19 -15.99 -12.09
N ALA A 15 11.39 -15.80 -12.64
CA ALA A 15 11.59 -14.81 -13.70
C ALA A 15 10.89 -15.32 -14.97
N LYS A 16 9.83 -14.64 -15.39
CA LYS A 16 9.32 -14.67 -16.77
C LYS A 16 8.96 -13.26 -17.21
N ALA A 17 9.19 -13.01 -18.49
CA ALA A 17 9.17 -11.71 -19.16
C ALA A 17 7.81 -10.98 -19.22
N ASP A 18 6.76 -11.43 -18.52
CA ASP A 18 5.40 -10.91 -18.77
C ASP A 18 4.45 -10.90 -17.53
N GLY A 19 5.02 -10.75 -16.33
CA GLY A 19 4.25 -10.62 -15.09
C GLY A 19 4.67 -11.64 -14.04
N THR A 20 5.04 -11.14 -12.86
CA THR A 20 5.57 -11.92 -11.75
C THR A 20 4.56 -12.92 -11.19
N ARG A 21 4.60 -14.17 -11.66
CA ARG A 21 4.05 -15.32 -10.93
C ARG A 21 5.09 -15.82 -9.93
N LYS A 22 4.72 -15.86 -8.65
CA LYS A 22 5.51 -16.48 -7.59
C LYS A 22 5.05 -17.92 -7.39
N THR A 23 5.99 -18.83 -7.17
CA THR A 23 5.69 -20.22 -6.80
C THR A 23 5.69 -20.33 -5.29
N LEU A 24 4.68 -20.99 -4.72
CA LEU A 24 4.54 -21.15 -3.27
C LEU A 24 5.05 -22.51 -2.81
N PHE A 25 5.52 -22.55 -1.57
CA PHE A 25 6.11 -23.72 -0.93
C PHE A 25 5.71 -23.80 0.54
N PHE A 26 5.47 -25.01 1.05
CA PHE A 26 5.61 -25.28 2.48
C PHE A 26 7.08 -25.42 2.84
N ALA A 27 7.47 -24.94 4.03
CA ALA A 27 8.83 -25.06 4.53
C ALA A 27 8.90 -25.63 5.95
N TRP A 28 9.91 -26.47 6.20
CA TRP A 28 10.23 -27.03 7.50
C TRP A 28 11.71 -26.84 7.83
N ASP A 29 11.99 -26.58 9.10
CA ASP A 29 13.32 -26.59 9.69
C ASP A 29 13.69 -28.02 10.11
N LEU A 30 14.79 -28.53 9.56
CA LEU A 30 15.36 -29.85 9.86
C LEU A 30 16.54 -29.76 10.85
N ALA A 31 16.67 -28.64 11.57
CA ALA A 31 17.79 -28.31 12.46
C ALA A 31 19.14 -28.32 11.72
N GLU A 32 20.10 -29.13 12.18
CA GLU A 32 21.45 -29.23 11.62
C GLU A 32 21.49 -29.74 10.16
N GLN A 33 20.36 -30.22 9.63
CA GLN A 33 20.25 -30.75 8.26
C GLN A 33 19.66 -29.75 7.25
N GLY A 34 19.50 -28.48 7.64
CA GLY A 34 18.98 -27.42 6.77
C GLY A 34 17.46 -27.38 6.73
N TYR A 35 16.88 -27.19 5.55
CA TYR A 35 15.45 -26.99 5.37
C TYR A 35 14.85 -28.02 4.41
N ALA A 36 13.57 -28.33 4.59
CA ALA A 36 12.77 -29.01 3.58
C ALA A 36 11.79 -28.03 2.96
N VAL A 37 11.58 -28.13 1.64
CA VAL A 37 10.56 -27.35 0.93
C VAL A 37 9.68 -28.26 0.07
N GLN A 38 8.40 -27.94 -0.02
CA GLN A 38 7.44 -28.67 -0.84
C GLN A 38 6.59 -27.70 -1.66
N GLN A 39 6.62 -27.83 -2.99
CA GLN A 39 5.92 -26.92 -3.89
C GLN A 39 4.41 -27.06 -3.78
N LEU A 40 3.70 -25.93 -3.87
CA LEU A 40 2.24 -25.85 -3.83
C LEU A 40 1.66 -25.44 -5.18
N ASP A 41 0.42 -25.84 -5.42
CA ASP A 41 -0.43 -25.32 -6.49
C ASP A 41 -1.24 -24.09 -6.02
N ASN A 42 -2.15 -23.62 -6.88
CA ASN A 42 -2.99 -22.45 -6.59
C ASN A 42 -4.04 -22.70 -5.48
N ALA A 43 -4.31 -23.96 -5.14
CA ALA A 43 -5.21 -24.37 -4.06
C ALA A 43 -4.43 -24.68 -2.75
N PHE A 44 -3.14 -24.35 -2.70
CA PHE A 44 -2.22 -24.64 -1.59
C PHE A 44 -2.05 -26.15 -1.32
N GLN A 45 -2.30 -26.98 -2.32
CA GLN A 45 -2.07 -28.42 -2.25
C GLN A 45 -0.64 -28.76 -2.68
N PRO A 46 0.02 -29.74 -2.05
CA PRO A 46 1.32 -30.22 -2.48
C PRO A 46 1.31 -30.69 -3.93
N LYS A 47 2.13 -30.07 -4.77
CA LYS A 47 2.28 -30.41 -6.19
C LYS A 47 3.38 -31.43 -6.46
N ALA A 48 4.35 -31.52 -5.54
CA ALA A 48 5.51 -32.40 -5.66
C ALA A 48 5.92 -32.93 -4.28
N GLU A 49 6.80 -33.93 -4.26
CA GLU A 49 7.44 -34.39 -3.04
C GLU A 49 8.32 -33.30 -2.41
N ALA A 50 8.43 -33.36 -1.08
CA ALA A 50 9.29 -32.43 -0.37
C ALA A 50 10.77 -32.77 -0.64
N ARG A 51 11.59 -31.72 -0.77
CA ARG A 51 13.03 -31.86 -1.03
C ARG A 51 13.87 -31.09 -0.03
N ARG A 52 15.09 -31.57 0.21
CA ARG A 52 16.08 -30.87 1.05
C ARG A 52 16.66 -29.66 0.33
N VAL A 53 16.93 -28.62 1.10
CA VAL A 53 17.55 -27.36 0.68
C VAL A 53 18.53 -26.93 1.75
N SER A 54 19.73 -26.52 1.35
CA SER A 54 20.72 -26.01 2.29
C SER A 54 20.28 -24.67 2.89
N ALA A 55 20.80 -24.30 4.06
CA ALA A 55 20.49 -23.01 4.68
C ALA A 55 20.80 -21.82 3.76
N ALA A 56 21.92 -21.89 3.03
CA ALA A 56 22.33 -20.85 2.07
C ALA A 56 21.33 -20.72 0.90
N GLN A 57 20.92 -21.85 0.31
CA GLN A 57 19.92 -21.85 -0.78
C GLN A 57 18.55 -21.37 -0.28
N PHE A 58 18.14 -21.79 0.92
CA PHE A 58 16.87 -21.39 1.51
C PHE A 58 16.81 -19.88 1.73
N ALA A 59 17.86 -19.30 2.32
CA ALA A 59 17.96 -17.85 2.54
C ALA A 59 18.02 -17.06 1.21
N ALA A 60 18.72 -17.57 0.20
CA ALA A 60 18.85 -16.89 -1.09
C ALA A 60 17.52 -16.85 -1.85
N GLN A 61 16.81 -17.98 -1.92
CA GLN A 61 15.75 -18.20 -2.91
C GLN A 61 14.32 -18.12 -2.37
N PHE A 62 14.12 -18.22 -1.05
CA PHE A 62 12.78 -18.31 -0.45
C PHE A 62 12.46 -17.06 0.38
N ARG A 63 11.21 -16.59 0.31
CA ARG A 63 10.70 -15.45 1.08
C ARG A 63 9.45 -15.85 1.86
N SER A 64 9.39 -15.51 3.15
CA SER A 64 8.23 -15.85 3.99
C SER A 64 6.99 -15.09 3.54
N GLU A 65 5.85 -15.78 3.49
CA GLU A 65 4.53 -15.23 3.16
C GLU A 65 3.58 -15.38 4.38
N PRO A 66 3.75 -14.57 5.44
CA PRO A 66 3.04 -14.75 6.72
C PRO A 66 1.53 -14.49 6.65
N SER A 67 1.04 -13.89 5.56
CA SER A 67 -0.39 -13.69 5.30
C SER A 67 -1.11 -14.95 4.82
N ILE A 68 -0.37 -15.99 4.43
CA ILE A 68 -0.93 -17.26 3.92
C ILE A 68 -0.94 -18.29 5.06
N LEU A 69 -2.12 -18.52 5.63
CA LEU A 69 -2.35 -19.46 6.73
C LEU A 69 -2.69 -20.86 6.20
N ALA A 70 -1.80 -21.46 5.42
CA ALA A 70 -1.93 -22.83 4.96
C ALA A 70 -1.02 -23.76 5.79
N MET A 71 -1.49 -24.98 6.04
CA MET A 71 -0.76 -26.02 6.76
C MET A 71 -0.85 -27.35 6.02
N PRO A 72 0.22 -28.15 6.01
CA PRO A 72 0.21 -29.48 5.41
C PRO A 72 -0.72 -30.42 6.22
N MET A 73 -1.56 -31.19 5.53
CA MET A 73 -2.46 -32.17 6.16
C MET A 73 -1.75 -33.49 6.52
N THR A 74 -0.55 -33.71 6.00
CA THR A 74 0.28 -34.88 6.26
C THR A 74 1.60 -34.48 6.92
N MET A 75 2.10 -35.33 7.82
CA MET A 75 3.43 -35.11 8.40
C MET A 75 4.52 -35.32 7.35
N LEU A 76 5.56 -34.49 7.41
CA LEU A 76 6.72 -34.59 6.53
C LEU A 76 7.52 -35.86 6.87
N ASP A 77 7.66 -36.78 5.91
CA ASP A 77 8.58 -37.90 6.05
C ASP A 77 10.01 -37.48 5.72
N VAL A 78 10.80 -37.23 6.76
CA VAL A 78 12.20 -36.80 6.64
C VAL A 78 13.09 -37.86 6.00
N ARG A 79 12.71 -39.14 6.07
CA ARG A 79 13.50 -40.26 5.52
C ARG A 79 13.31 -40.42 4.01
N ALA A 80 12.16 -40.01 3.51
CA ALA A 80 11.83 -40.02 2.08
C ALA A 80 12.32 -38.77 1.33
N LEU A 81 12.90 -37.79 2.04
CA LEU A 81 13.46 -36.61 1.39
C LEU A 81 14.63 -37.00 0.50
N ALA A 82 14.54 -36.70 -0.79
CA ALA A 82 15.66 -36.83 -1.71
C ALA A 82 16.90 -36.11 -1.14
N ASP A 83 18.05 -36.80 -1.16
CA ASP A 83 19.31 -36.26 -0.66
C ASP A 83 19.72 -35.00 -1.44
N LEU A 84 20.49 -34.13 -0.78
CA LEU A 84 21.11 -33.00 -1.44
C LEU A 84 21.94 -33.55 -2.61
N PRO A 85 21.77 -33.07 -3.86
CA PRO A 85 22.71 -33.42 -4.90
C PRO A 85 24.11 -33.05 -4.41
N ASP A 86 25.00 -34.02 -4.48
CA ASP A 86 26.34 -33.98 -3.90
C ASP A 86 27.03 -32.65 -4.27
N ALA A 87 27.37 -31.86 -3.26
CA ALA A 87 27.90 -30.50 -3.44
C ALA A 87 29.27 -30.47 -4.15
N ARG A 88 29.80 -31.64 -4.53
CA ARG A 88 31.09 -31.83 -5.21
C ARG A 88 30.98 -32.12 -6.71
N ALA A 89 29.80 -32.29 -7.29
CA ALA A 89 29.66 -32.66 -8.71
C ALA A 89 28.74 -31.76 -9.54
N VAL A 90 28.22 -30.67 -8.96
CA VAL A 90 27.70 -29.57 -9.78
C VAL A 90 28.88 -28.64 -10.00
N ALA A 91 29.62 -28.86 -11.09
CA ALA A 91 30.35 -27.75 -11.71
C ALA A 91 29.39 -26.56 -11.68
N PRO A 92 29.79 -25.38 -11.19
CA PRO A 92 28.90 -24.24 -11.14
C PRO A 92 28.25 -24.20 -12.52
N ALA A 93 26.92 -24.41 -12.56
CA ALA A 93 26.18 -24.15 -13.78
C ALA A 93 26.74 -22.82 -14.26
N PRO A 94 27.21 -22.70 -15.53
CA PRO A 94 27.74 -21.43 -16.00
C PRO A 94 26.75 -20.42 -15.50
N VAL A 95 27.22 -19.49 -14.67
CA VAL A 95 26.36 -18.50 -14.03
C VAL A 95 25.69 -17.85 -15.22
N ALA A 96 24.49 -18.33 -15.56
CA ALA A 96 23.78 -17.92 -16.74
C ALA A 96 23.33 -16.58 -16.29
N ASP A 97 24.14 -15.57 -16.64
CA ASP A 97 24.25 -14.26 -16.02
C ASP A 97 22.96 -14.01 -15.25
N ALA A 98 22.98 -14.32 -13.94
CA ALA A 98 21.81 -14.10 -13.12
C ALA A 98 21.55 -12.63 -13.34
N PRO A 99 20.46 -12.24 -14.06
CA PRO A 99 20.45 -11.00 -14.83
C PRO A 99 20.88 -9.94 -13.85
N GLU A 100 22.06 -9.36 -14.09
CA GLU A 100 22.60 -8.33 -13.22
C GLU A 100 21.43 -7.37 -13.08
N LEU A 101 20.84 -7.31 -11.88
CA LEU A 101 19.65 -6.51 -11.69
C LEU A 101 20.16 -5.10 -11.93
N ASP A 102 19.83 -4.54 -13.09
CA ASP A 102 20.35 -3.27 -13.55
C ASP A 102 20.35 -2.31 -12.35
N ASP A 103 21.46 -1.64 -12.08
CA ASP A 103 21.57 -0.73 -10.93
C ASP A 103 20.40 0.27 -10.89
N GLU A 104 19.86 0.58 -12.06
CA GLU A 104 18.62 1.34 -12.26
C GLU A 104 17.38 0.64 -11.70
N LEU A 105 17.16 -0.64 -12.01
CA LEU A 105 16.06 -1.45 -11.47
C LEU A 105 16.17 -1.58 -9.94
N LEU A 106 17.36 -1.81 -9.39
CA LEU A 106 17.57 -1.84 -7.93
C LEU A 106 17.20 -0.50 -7.28
N ARG A 107 17.64 0.61 -7.87
CA ARG A 107 17.26 1.97 -7.43
C ARG A 107 15.73 2.17 -7.49
N HIS A 108 15.07 1.72 -8.55
CA HIS A 108 13.61 1.79 -8.67
C HIS A 108 12.91 0.97 -7.58
N LEU A 109 13.36 -0.25 -7.29
CA LEU A 109 12.79 -1.08 -6.23
C LEU A 109 12.98 -0.45 -4.84
N ASP A 110 14.15 0.13 -4.59
CA ASP A 110 14.43 0.83 -3.32
C ASP A 110 13.55 2.08 -3.16
N THR A 111 13.39 2.88 -4.23
CA THR A 111 12.51 4.06 -4.19
C THR A 111 11.05 3.68 -3.98
N ALA A 112 10.58 2.61 -4.63
CA ALA A 112 9.23 2.06 -4.45
C ALA A 112 9.04 1.54 -3.02
N ARG A 113 10.02 0.83 -2.47
CA ARG A 113 10.02 0.34 -1.08
C ARG A 113 9.95 1.50 -0.09
N ARG A 114 10.78 2.53 -0.27
CA ARG A 114 10.79 3.73 0.60
C ARG A 114 9.46 4.48 0.53
N THR A 115 8.94 4.70 -0.67
CA THR A 115 7.61 5.29 -0.90
C THR A 115 6.54 4.50 -0.16
N LYS A 116 6.57 3.16 -0.27
CA LYS A 116 5.60 2.32 0.42
C LYS A 116 5.73 2.38 1.94
N GLN A 117 6.95 2.41 2.46
CA GLN A 117 7.20 2.51 3.89
C GLN A 117 6.68 3.82 4.47
N VAL A 118 6.93 4.93 3.79
CA VAL A 118 6.40 6.26 4.15
C VAL A 118 4.87 6.23 4.14
N GLU A 119 4.25 5.68 3.10
CA GLU A 119 2.80 5.53 3.01
C GLU A 119 2.22 4.74 4.21
N ILE A 120 2.84 3.61 4.57
CA ILE A 120 2.42 2.77 5.71
C ILE A 120 2.46 3.56 7.01
N THR A 121 3.59 4.22 7.29
CA THR A 121 3.80 5.00 8.51
C THR A 121 2.80 6.16 8.63
N LEU A 122 2.53 6.88 7.54
CA LEU A 122 1.59 8.00 7.54
C LEU A 122 0.14 7.52 7.71
N ARG A 123 -0.25 6.41 7.07
CA ARG A 123 -1.58 5.79 7.25
C ARG A 123 -1.79 5.30 8.68
N GLU A 124 -0.78 4.72 9.30
CA GLU A 124 -0.84 4.29 10.69
C GLU A 124 -1.02 5.49 11.63
N SER A 125 -0.21 6.54 11.46
CA SER A 125 -0.30 7.79 12.22
C SER A 125 -1.66 8.44 12.07
N PHE A 126 -2.19 8.52 10.84
CA PHE A 126 -3.54 9.02 10.57
C PHE A 126 -4.61 8.19 11.29
N ARG A 127 -4.53 6.86 11.22
CA ARG A 127 -5.48 5.96 11.91
C ARG A 127 -5.45 6.16 13.41
N LYS A 128 -4.26 6.26 14.02
CA LYS A 128 -4.11 6.55 15.46
C LYS A 128 -4.73 7.89 15.83
N ALA A 129 -4.50 8.94 15.05
CA ALA A 129 -5.09 10.24 15.30
C ALA A 129 -6.62 10.23 15.19
N LEU A 130 -7.19 9.51 14.21
CA LEU A 130 -8.65 9.35 14.10
C LEU A 130 -9.28 8.62 15.29
N LEU A 131 -8.58 7.65 15.89
CA LEU A 131 -9.06 7.00 17.11
C LEU A 131 -9.05 7.96 18.30
N ARG A 132 -7.99 8.78 18.43
CA ARG A 132 -7.87 9.78 19.48
C ARG A 132 -8.88 10.91 19.36
N LEU A 133 -9.30 11.28 18.15
CA LEU A 133 -10.36 12.28 17.92
C LEU A 133 -11.69 11.94 18.60
N LYS A 134 -11.97 10.65 18.84
CA LYS A 134 -13.19 10.20 19.52
C LYS A 134 -13.15 10.41 21.04
N ARG A 135 -11.97 10.67 21.61
CA ARG A 135 -11.76 10.82 23.04
C ARG A 135 -11.68 12.32 23.38
N PRO A 136 -12.59 12.89 24.19
CA PRO A 136 -12.64 14.33 24.44
C PRO A 136 -11.32 14.92 24.96
N ARG A 137 -10.63 14.20 25.85
CA ARG A 137 -9.34 14.63 26.44
C ARG A 137 -8.17 14.65 25.45
N GLU A 138 -8.22 13.80 24.41
CA GLU A 138 -7.14 13.67 23.42
C GLU A 138 -7.46 14.41 22.11
N ARG A 139 -8.65 15.00 22.00
CA ARG A 139 -9.16 15.57 20.75
C ARG A 139 -8.25 16.67 20.19
N GLN A 140 -7.81 17.60 21.04
CA GLN A 140 -6.96 18.69 20.59
C GLN A 140 -5.59 18.20 20.11
N ALA A 141 -4.97 17.29 20.87
CA ALA A 141 -3.71 16.67 20.47
C ALA A 141 -3.84 15.88 19.15
N ALA A 142 -4.98 15.21 18.93
CA ALA A 142 -5.26 14.51 17.69
C ALA A 142 -5.43 15.46 16.49
N ILE A 143 -6.05 16.63 16.69
CA ILE A 143 -6.14 17.67 15.66
C ILE A 143 -4.74 18.17 15.30
N THR A 144 -3.93 18.54 16.30
CA THR A 144 -2.55 18.99 16.07
C THR A 144 -1.72 17.95 15.32
N ALA A 145 -1.84 16.66 15.68
CA ALA A 145 -1.15 15.59 14.97
C ALA A 145 -1.60 15.46 13.51
N LEU A 146 -2.89 15.68 13.21
CA LEU A 146 -3.40 15.67 11.84
C LEU A 146 -2.94 16.89 11.04
N GLU A 147 -2.79 18.05 11.68
CA GLU A 147 -2.21 19.24 11.05
C GLU A 147 -0.74 19.03 10.70
N GLN A 148 0.05 18.49 11.62
CA GLN A 148 1.46 18.13 11.38
C GLN A 148 1.58 17.10 10.24
N LEU A 149 0.68 16.12 10.21
CA LEU A 149 0.65 15.12 9.13
C LEU A 149 0.35 15.75 7.77
N ALA A 150 -0.56 16.72 7.72
CA ALA A 150 -0.88 17.45 6.48
C ALA A 150 0.29 18.33 6.01
N SER A 151 1.07 18.88 6.94
CA SER A 151 2.25 19.71 6.66
C SER A 151 3.54 18.90 6.39
N THR A 152 3.48 17.57 6.44
CA THR A 152 4.66 16.73 6.20
C THR A 152 5.05 16.76 4.72
N THR A 153 6.27 17.20 4.43
CA THR A 153 6.84 17.26 3.08
C THR A 153 7.98 16.26 2.86
N GLU A 154 8.57 15.76 3.94
CA GLU A 154 9.71 14.86 3.90
C GLU A 154 9.35 13.50 3.28
N ASN A 155 10.14 13.05 2.31
CA ASN A 155 9.95 11.79 1.58
C ASN A 155 8.57 11.67 0.88
N ILE A 156 7.89 12.79 0.64
CA ILE A 156 6.60 12.82 -0.06
C ILE A 156 6.80 13.09 -1.54
N SER A 157 6.37 12.14 -2.36
CA SER A 157 6.26 12.24 -3.82
C SER A 157 4.81 12.20 -4.32
N SER A 158 4.61 12.42 -5.62
CA SER A 158 3.31 12.31 -6.31
C SER A 158 2.62 10.95 -6.13
N ALA A 159 3.38 9.88 -5.87
CA ALA A 159 2.84 8.55 -5.57
C ALA A 159 1.92 8.53 -4.33
N HIS A 160 2.09 9.48 -3.40
CA HIS A 160 1.28 9.58 -2.18
C HIS A 160 -0.04 10.34 -2.37
N LYS A 161 -0.31 10.89 -3.56
CA LYS A 161 -1.50 11.73 -3.80
C LYS A 161 -2.81 11.03 -3.45
N HIS A 162 -2.92 9.74 -3.76
CA HIS A 162 -4.12 8.95 -3.46
C HIS A 162 -4.32 8.76 -1.94
N MET A 163 -3.25 8.58 -1.18
CA MET A 163 -3.32 8.50 0.29
C MET A 163 -3.85 9.80 0.91
N PHE A 164 -3.31 10.96 0.50
CA PHE A 164 -3.79 12.25 1.00
C PHE A 164 -5.25 12.54 0.58
N ARG A 165 -5.65 12.11 -0.63
CA ARG A 165 -7.05 12.15 -1.07
C ARG A 165 -7.96 11.33 -0.16
N ASP A 166 -7.55 10.11 0.20
CA ASP A 166 -8.29 9.25 1.14
C ASP A 166 -8.42 9.90 2.53
N PHE A 167 -7.35 10.51 3.04
CA PHE A 167 -7.34 11.22 4.32
C PHE A 167 -8.34 12.38 4.32
N GLY A 168 -8.29 13.24 3.28
CA GLY A 168 -9.23 14.35 3.12
C GLY A 168 -10.67 13.88 3.05
N ALA A 169 -10.95 12.84 2.25
CA ALA A 169 -12.28 12.26 2.14
C ALA A 169 -12.80 11.71 3.48
N LYS A 170 -11.94 11.07 4.28
CA LYS A 170 -12.28 10.52 5.59
C LYS A 170 -12.55 11.64 6.62
N LEU A 171 -11.72 12.69 6.64
CA LEU A 171 -11.90 13.82 7.56
C LEU A 171 -13.16 14.62 7.26
N ARG A 172 -13.49 14.83 5.97
CA ARG A 172 -14.76 15.44 5.57
C ARG A 172 -15.96 14.64 6.10
N LYS A 173 -15.92 13.30 5.97
CA LYS A 173 -16.98 12.41 6.51
C LYS A 173 -17.05 12.44 8.05
N ASN A 174 -15.96 12.75 8.73
CA ASN A 174 -15.90 12.93 10.18
C ASN A 174 -16.27 14.35 10.65
N ALA A 175 -16.89 15.17 9.79
CA ALA A 175 -17.26 16.56 10.09
C ALA A 175 -16.08 17.47 10.49
N MET A 176 -14.89 17.19 9.96
CA MET A 176 -13.67 18.00 10.15
C MET A 176 -13.22 18.62 8.81
N PRO A 177 -14.01 19.52 8.20
CA PRO A 177 -13.75 19.99 6.85
C PRO A 177 -12.53 20.92 6.75
N ASP A 178 -12.18 21.68 7.80
CA ASP A 178 -10.96 22.51 7.82
C ASP A 178 -9.68 21.64 7.69
N LEU A 179 -9.61 20.52 8.40
CA LEU A 179 -8.51 19.56 8.26
C LEU A 179 -8.54 18.88 6.89
N ALA A 180 -9.73 18.49 6.42
CA ALA A 180 -9.87 17.90 5.09
C ALA A 180 -9.35 18.83 3.99
N LEU A 181 -9.56 20.14 4.14
CA LEU A 181 -9.09 21.16 3.20
C LEU A 181 -7.56 21.16 3.08
N ARG A 182 -6.84 21.05 4.20
CA ARG A 182 -5.37 20.95 4.21
C ARG A 182 -4.89 19.75 3.40
N PHE A 183 -5.50 18.58 3.62
CA PHE A 183 -5.18 17.36 2.87
C PHE A 183 -5.54 17.46 1.39
N GLY A 184 -6.67 18.07 1.05
CA GLY A 184 -7.07 18.31 -0.33
C GLY A 184 -6.09 19.23 -1.07
N LYS A 185 -5.62 20.30 -0.43
CA LYS A 185 -4.56 21.18 -0.97
C LYS A 185 -3.26 20.41 -1.21
N ARG A 186 -2.89 19.51 -0.29
CA ARG A 186 -1.69 18.67 -0.47
C ARG A 186 -1.76 17.79 -1.70
N VAL A 187 -2.94 17.28 -2.07
CA VAL A 187 -3.10 16.51 -3.31
C VAL A 187 -2.82 17.38 -4.53
N LEU A 188 -3.31 18.63 -4.55
CA LEU A 188 -3.07 19.57 -5.66
C LEU A 188 -1.61 20.05 -5.72
N GLU A 189 -0.91 20.17 -4.60
CA GLU A 189 0.54 20.44 -4.60
C GLU A 189 1.33 19.29 -5.26
N LEU A 190 0.88 18.06 -5.09
CA LEU A 190 1.52 16.86 -5.66
C LEU A 190 1.10 16.57 -7.09
N SER A 191 -0.10 16.98 -7.49
CA SER A 191 -0.68 16.73 -8.80
C SER A 191 -1.69 17.84 -9.14
N PRO A 192 -1.22 18.99 -9.64
CA PRO A 192 -2.08 20.16 -9.90
C PRO A 192 -3.20 19.91 -10.92
N GLU A 193 -2.96 19.01 -11.88
CA GLU A 193 -3.91 18.68 -12.96
C GLU A 193 -4.75 17.42 -12.66
N ASP A 194 -4.86 17.05 -11.39
CA ASP A 194 -5.71 15.91 -10.96
C ASP A 194 -7.17 16.37 -10.83
N ASP A 195 -7.99 16.02 -11.82
CA ASP A 195 -9.43 16.31 -11.88
C ASP A 195 -10.17 15.78 -10.64
N HIS A 196 -9.83 14.57 -10.17
CA HIS A 196 -10.40 14.01 -8.95
C HIS A 196 -9.99 14.77 -7.69
N ALA A 197 -8.80 15.36 -7.64
CA ALA A 197 -8.37 16.21 -6.54
C ALA A 197 -9.18 17.50 -6.49
N HIS A 198 -9.38 18.16 -7.64
CA HIS A 198 -10.27 19.30 -7.79
C HIS A 198 -11.70 18.97 -7.34
N PHE A 199 -12.24 17.84 -7.80
CA PHE A 199 -13.58 17.38 -7.40
C PHE A 199 -13.70 17.11 -5.90
N ASN A 200 -12.71 16.46 -5.28
CA ASN A 200 -12.73 16.21 -3.84
C ASN A 200 -12.60 17.50 -3.03
N LEU A 201 -11.82 18.47 -3.49
CA LEU A 201 -11.71 19.78 -2.87
C LEU A 201 -13.04 20.55 -2.92
N ALA A 202 -13.74 20.49 -4.06
CA ALA A 202 -15.08 21.05 -4.19
C ALA A 202 -16.07 20.47 -3.17
N ARG A 203 -16.02 19.15 -2.92
CA ARG A 203 -16.85 18.49 -1.89
C ARG A 203 -16.54 18.99 -0.49
N ILE A 204 -15.27 19.27 -0.20
CA ILE A 204 -14.82 19.79 1.10
C ILE A 204 -15.32 21.22 1.27
N LEU A 205 -15.08 22.08 0.27
CA LEU A 205 -15.51 23.48 0.26
C LEU A 205 -17.03 23.63 0.35
N CYS A 206 -17.78 22.79 -0.36
CA CYS A 206 -19.24 22.74 -0.25
C CYS A 206 -19.69 22.40 1.18
N ALA A 207 -19.01 21.47 1.87
CA ALA A 207 -19.32 21.14 3.27
C ALA A 207 -18.99 22.30 4.24
N MET A 208 -18.03 23.16 3.88
CA MET A 208 -17.72 24.40 4.61
C MET A 208 -18.69 25.54 4.30
N GLY A 209 -19.48 25.42 3.22
CA GLY A 209 -20.35 26.47 2.72
C GLY A 209 -19.67 27.49 1.80
N ALA A 210 -18.42 27.23 1.39
CA ALA A 210 -17.70 28.02 0.41
C ALA A 210 -18.13 27.61 -1.01
N TYR A 211 -19.39 27.91 -1.35
CA TYR A 211 -20.04 27.37 -2.56
C TYR A 211 -19.43 27.91 -3.86
N ASP A 212 -19.02 29.17 -3.87
CA ASP A 212 -18.42 29.79 -5.07
C ASP A 212 -17.06 29.16 -5.39
N GLU A 213 -16.18 29.04 -4.38
CA GLU A 213 -14.90 28.34 -4.52
C GLU A 213 -15.10 26.86 -4.88
N ALA A 214 -16.09 26.19 -4.29
CA ALA A 214 -16.42 24.81 -4.62
C ALA A 214 -16.79 24.68 -6.11
N ALA A 215 -17.63 25.58 -6.64
CA ALA A 215 -18.03 25.57 -8.03
C ALA A 215 -16.83 25.78 -8.97
N GLU A 216 -15.89 26.68 -8.65
CA GLU A 216 -14.67 26.86 -9.45
C GLU A 216 -13.85 25.58 -9.55
N HIS A 217 -13.67 24.86 -8.44
CA HIS A 217 -12.95 23.59 -8.47
C HIS A 217 -13.67 22.52 -9.32
N VAL A 218 -15.00 22.44 -9.29
CA VAL A 218 -15.72 21.51 -10.19
C VAL A 218 -15.56 21.91 -11.65
N ARG A 219 -15.62 23.21 -11.97
CA ARG A 219 -15.38 23.68 -13.35
C ARG A 219 -13.96 23.35 -13.82
N THR A 220 -12.96 23.45 -12.94
CA THR A 220 -11.60 23.02 -13.27
C THR A 220 -11.53 21.51 -13.50
N ALA A 221 -12.16 20.69 -12.66
CA ALA A 221 -12.25 19.24 -12.88
C ALA A 221 -12.88 18.91 -14.24
N MET A 222 -13.95 19.61 -14.64
CA MET A 222 -14.59 19.45 -15.95
C MET A 222 -13.72 19.90 -17.13
N ARG A 223 -12.84 20.88 -16.95
CA ARG A 223 -11.87 21.27 -17.99
C ARG A 223 -10.77 20.21 -18.17
N LEU A 224 -10.38 19.54 -17.09
CA LEU A 224 -9.37 18.49 -17.09
C LEU A 224 -9.93 17.17 -17.63
N ASP A 225 -11.13 16.78 -17.21
CA ASP A 225 -11.89 15.65 -17.76
C ASP A 225 -13.37 16.00 -17.97
N ALA A 226 -13.75 16.19 -19.24
CA ALA A 226 -15.11 16.54 -19.64
C ALA A 226 -16.07 15.35 -19.70
N ARG A 227 -15.59 14.11 -19.58
CA ARG A 227 -16.41 12.89 -19.73
C ARG A 227 -17.07 12.45 -18.44
N GLU A 228 -16.61 12.99 -17.31
CA GLU A 228 -17.08 12.53 -16.00
C GLU A 228 -18.43 13.13 -15.62
N ALA A 229 -19.45 12.27 -15.61
CA ALA A 229 -20.84 12.64 -15.37
C ALA A 229 -21.11 13.11 -13.92
N VAL A 230 -20.23 12.80 -12.95
CA VAL A 230 -20.43 13.29 -11.57
C VAL A 230 -20.17 14.79 -11.41
N TYR A 231 -19.40 15.43 -12.30
CA TYR A 231 -19.04 16.84 -12.16
C TYR A 231 -20.22 17.79 -12.37
N PRO A 232 -21.03 17.69 -13.45
CA PRO A 232 -22.23 18.51 -13.60
C PRO A 232 -23.24 18.30 -12.45
N ARG A 233 -23.37 17.07 -11.96
CA ARG A 233 -24.25 16.74 -10.82
C ARG A 233 -23.81 17.45 -9.54
N MET A 234 -22.50 17.54 -9.31
CA MET A 234 -21.95 18.28 -8.17
C MET A 234 -22.17 19.78 -8.30
N LEU A 235 -22.02 20.38 -9.48
CA LEU A 235 -22.36 21.79 -9.69
C LEU A 235 -23.82 22.07 -9.35
N ALA A 236 -24.74 21.25 -9.85
CA ALA A 236 -26.17 21.38 -9.53
C ALA A 236 -26.42 21.26 -8.01
N HIS A 237 -25.74 20.33 -7.33
CA HIS A 237 -25.82 20.19 -5.87
C HIS A 237 -25.31 21.44 -5.13
N ILE A 238 -24.16 21.99 -5.54
CA ILE A 238 -23.57 23.21 -4.95
C ILE A 238 -24.53 24.39 -5.13
N SER A 239 -25.10 24.58 -6.33
CA SER A 239 -26.08 25.64 -6.58
C SER A 239 -27.30 25.52 -5.69
N LYS A 240 -27.83 24.30 -5.51
CA LYS A 240 -28.95 24.04 -4.60
C LYS A 240 -28.60 24.35 -3.15
N GLU A 241 -27.45 23.89 -2.65
CA GLU A 241 -27.00 24.19 -1.28
C GLU A 241 -26.79 25.69 -1.05
N LYS A 242 -26.26 26.42 -2.05
CA LYS A 242 -26.10 27.88 -2.00
C LYS A 242 -27.44 28.59 -1.85
N GLN A 243 -28.46 28.18 -2.62
CA GLN A 243 -29.81 28.74 -2.52
C GLN A 243 -30.46 28.47 -1.16
N LEU A 244 -30.26 27.27 -0.61
CA LEU A 244 -30.80 26.90 0.70
C LEU A 244 -30.09 27.60 1.87
N ARG A 245 -28.84 28.04 1.68
CA ARG A 245 -27.97 28.55 2.75
C ARG A 245 -27.14 29.77 2.29
N PRO A 246 -27.78 30.88 1.90
CA PRO A 246 -27.10 32.02 1.26
C PRO A 246 -26.06 32.73 2.17
N GLY A 247 -26.18 32.60 3.49
CA GLY A 247 -25.31 33.29 4.46
C GLY A 247 -23.99 32.59 4.84
N LYS A 248 -23.68 31.39 4.30
CA LYS A 248 -22.46 30.64 4.63
C LYS A 248 -21.23 30.98 3.78
N ASN A 249 -21.33 31.93 2.86
CA ASN A 249 -20.19 32.50 2.13
C ASN A 249 -19.26 33.26 3.09
N ARG A 250 -18.47 32.54 3.91
CA ARG A 250 -17.35 33.13 4.65
C ARG A 250 -16.05 32.55 4.13
N PRO A 251 -15.20 33.36 3.46
CA PRO A 251 -13.80 33.03 3.40
C PRO A 251 -13.24 33.26 4.81
N ARG A 252 -12.91 32.17 5.53
CA ARG A 252 -11.93 32.30 6.61
C ARG A 252 -10.61 32.63 5.94
N ARG A 253 -10.32 33.93 5.77
CA ARG A 253 -8.96 34.40 5.52
C ARG A 253 -8.13 33.92 6.71
N LEU A 254 -7.36 32.86 6.50
CA LEU A 254 -6.27 32.49 7.38
C LEU A 254 -5.19 33.57 7.20
N ARG A 255 -4.97 34.36 8.26
CA ARG A 255 -3.73 35.11 8.44
C ARG A 255 -2.60 34.13 8.70
#